data_AF-A0A1V5TRE8-F1
#
_entry.id   AF-A0A1V5TRE8-F1
#
_cell.length_a   1.000
_cell.length_b   1.000
_cell.length_c   1.000
_cell.angle_alpha   90.00
_cell.angle_beta   90.00
_cell.angle_gamma   90.00
#
_symmetry.space_group_name_H-M   'P 1'
#
loop_
_entity.id
_entity.type
_entity.pdbx_description
1 polymer ?
#
loop_
_entity_poly.entity_id
_entity_poly.type
_entity_poly.pdbx_seq_one_letter_code
_entity_poly.pdbx_strand_id
1 'polypeptide(L)'
;MEYIYAALLLHKLGKEVSEANIKSVVAATGAHADDSKIKSLVASLNGVDIANELANASLVAAAPSSSAPAEAKKEEAPKEEKHEAAAEGLSALFG
;
A
#
# COMPACT_ATOMS: atom_id res chain seq x y z
N MET A 1 2.26 9.99 -7.52
CA MET A 1 1.49 9.88 -6.26
C MET A 1 -0.01 9.93 -6.46
N GLU A 2 -0.50 10.64 -7.47
CA GLU A 2 -1.91 10.80 -7.86
C GLU A 2 -2.70 9.48 -7.98
N TYR A 3 -2.10 8.41 -8.51
CA TYR A 3 -2.76 7.10 -8.68
C TYR A 3 -3.04 6.40 -7.34
N ILE A 4 -2.16 6.59 -6.35
CA ILE A 4 -2.34 6.03 -5.00
C ILE A 4 -3.53 6.70 -4.33
N TYR A 5 -3.63 8.03 -4.43
CA TYR A 5 -4.78 8.77 -3.91
C TYR A 5 -6.08 8.39 -4.61
N ALA A 6 -6.05 8.19 -5.93
CA ALA A 6 -7.20 7.69 -6.67
C ALA A 6 -7.64 6.29 -6.18
N ALA A 7 -6.69 5.37 -6.01
CA ALA A 7 -6.96 4.02 -5.50
C ALA A 7 -7.54 4.04 -4.07
N LEU A 8 -6.96 4.84 -3.17
CA LEU A 8 -7.45 4.99 -1.80
C LEU A 8 -8.84 5.63 -1.75
N LEU A 9 -9.10 6.62 -2.60
CA LEU A 9 -10.42 7.23 -2.73
C LEU A 9 -11.46 6.21 -3.17
N LEU A 10 -11.16 5.42 -4.21
CA LEU A 10 -12.04 4.36 -4.70
C LEU A 10 -12.34 3.34 -3.61
N HIS A 11 -11.30 2.87 -2.92
CA HIS A 11 -11.43 1.94 -1.79
C HIS A 11 -12.34 2.50 -0.68
N LYS A 12 -12.10 3.75 -0.26
CA LYS A 12 -12.91 4.43 0.78
C LYS A 12 -14.38 4.58 0.38
N LEU A 13 -14.66 4.70 -0.92
CA LEU A 13 -16.01 4.80 -1.45
C LEU A 13 -16.64 3.42 -1.78
N GLY A 14 -15.97 2.32 -1.43
CA GLY A 14 -16.42 0.96 -1.74
C GLY A 14 -16.47 0.67 -3.24
N LYS A 15 -15.73 1.43 -4.05
CA LYS A 15 -15.60 1.21 -5.49
C LYS A 15 -14.43 0.29 -5.77
N GLU A 16 -14.55 -0.50 -6.82
CA GLU A 16 -13.48 -1.38 -7.28
C GLU A 16 -12.24 -0.57 -7.70
N VAL A 17 -11.07 -1.00 -7.25
CA VAL A 17 -9.79 -0.42 -7.64
C VAL A 17 -9.31 -1.11 -8.93
N SER A 18 -9.74 -0.59 -10.07
CA SER A 18 -9.42 -1.11 -11.40
C SER A 18 -8.76 -0.06 -12.29
N GLU A 19 -8.13 -0.50 -13.39
CA GLU A 19 -7.48 0.41 -14.35
C GLU A 19 -8.45 1.48 -14.87
N ALA A 20 -9.67 1.06 -15.21
CA ALA A 20 -10.71 1.95 -15.72
C ALA A 20 -11.14 3.00 -14.69
N ASN A 21 -11.35 2.59 -13.43
CA ASN A 21 -11.80 3.49 -12.38
C ASN A 21 -10.70 4.49 -11.99
N ILE A 22 -9.45 4.04 -11.87
CA ILE A 22 -8.32 4.92 -11.58
C ILE A 22 -8.13 5.94 -12.71
N LYS A 23 -8.17 5.49 -13.97
CA LYS A 23 -8.06 6.36 -15.15
C LYS A 23 -9.15 7.41 -15.18
N SER A 24 -10.40 7.03 -14.87
CA SER A 24 -11.54 7.95 -14.82
C SER A 24 -11.34 9.04 -13.74
N VAL A 25 -10.91 8.65 -12.53
CA VAL A 25 -10.65 9.60 -11.44
C VAL A 25 -9.53 10.57 -11.80
N VAL A 26 -8.41 10.09 -12.34
CA VAL A 26 -7.29 10.95 -12.73
C VAL A 26 -7.68 11.88 -13.87
N ALA A 27 -8.35 11.38 -14.91
CA ALA A 27 -8.80 12.19 -16.04
C ALA A 27 -9.80 13.28 -15.62
N ALA A 28 -10.66 13.02 -14.62
CA ALA A 28 -11.60 14.01 -14.09
C ALA A 28 -10.92 15.23 -13.46
N THR A 29 -9.64 15.12 -13.08
CA THR A 29 -8.85 16.26 -12.57
C THR A 29 -8.27 17.14 -13.69
N GLY A 30 -8.38 16.73 -14.95
CA GLY A 30 -7.71 17.36 -16.09
C GLY A 30 -6.25 16.93 -16.26
N ALA A 31 -5.74 16.06 -15.39
CA ALA A 31 -4.39 15.49 -15.51
C ALA A 31 -4.33 14.37 -16.56
N HIS A 32 -3.14 14.15 -17.12
CA HIS A 32 -2.87 13.04 -18.02
C HIS A 32 -2.72 11.73 -17.25
N ALA A 33 -3.51 10.71 -17.62
CA ALA A 33 -3.44 9.39 -17.05
C ALA A 33 -2.40 8.52 -17.78
N ASP A 34 -1.37 8.06 -17.08
CA ASP A 34 -0.35 7.14 -17.60
C ASP A 34 -0.78 5.69 -17.37
N ASP A 35 -1.19 5.03 -18.45
CA ASP A 35 -1.69 3.65 -18.43
C ASP A 35 -0.65 2.64 -17.89
N SER A 36 0.65 2.88 -18.08
CA SER A 36 1.69 1.97 -17.58
C SER A 36 1.78 2.01 -16.06
N LYS A 37 1.69 3.22 -15.47
CA LYS A 37 1.70 3.41 -14.02
C LYS A 37 0.44 2.86 -13.37
N ILE A 38 -0.71 3.07 -14.01
CA ILE A 38 -2.00 2.53 -13.53
C ILE A 38 -1.96 0.99 -13.51
N LYS A 39 -1.47 0.36 -14.58
CA LYS A 39 -1.31 -1.10 -14.64
C LYS A 39 -0.38 -1.64 -13.57
N SER A 40 0.77 -0.99 -13.38
CA SER A 40 1.72 -1.38 -12.34
C SER A 40 1.06 -1.31 -10.96
N LEU A 41 0.32 -0.24 -10.67
CA LEU A 41 -0.36 -0.09 -9.39
C LEU A 41 -1.44 -1.16 -9.19
N VAL A 42 -2.29 -1.42 -10.18
CA VAL A 42 -3.34 -2.44 -10.08
C VAL A 42 -2.73 -3.84 -9.90
N ALA A 43 -1.62 -4.13 -10.59
CA ALA A 43 -0.89 -5.38 -10.40
C ALA A 43 -0.32 -5.51 -8.98
N SER A 44 0.28 -4.45 -8.44
CA SER A 44 0.80 -4.42 -7.06
C SER A 44 -0.28 -4.57 -6.00
N LEU A 45 -1.51 -4.14 -6.28
CA LEU A 45 -2.65 -4.26 -5.37
C LEU A 45 -3.42 -5.58 -5.54
N ASN A 46 -3.06 -6.43 -6.50
CA ASN A 46 -3.73 -7.70 -6.70
C ASN A 46 -3.48 -8.65 -5.52
N GLY A 47 -4.55 -9.08 -4.86
CA GLY A 47 -4.48 -9.93 -3.67
C GLY A 47 -4.12 -9.19 -2.38
N VAL A 48 -3.99 -7.85 -2.42
CA VAL A 48 -3.74 -7.03 -1.24
C VAL A 48 -5.06 -6.63 -0.58
N ASP A 49 -5.19 -6.88 0.72
CA ASP A 49 -6.26 -6.33 1.53
C ASP A 49 -5.89 -4.91 1.98
N ILE A 50 -6.33 -3.92 1.17
CA ILE A 50 -6.05 -2.50 1.39
C ILE A 50 -6.51 -2.04 2.80
N ALA A 51 -7.60 -2.60 3.33
CA ALA A 51 -8.09 -2.21 4.65
C ALA A 51 -7.19 -2.72 5.77
N ASN A 52 -6.71 -3.96 5.65
CA ASN A 52 -5.77 -4.56 6.60
C ASN A 52 -4.43 -3.79 6.59
N GLU A 53 -3.89 -3.54 5.40
CA GLU A 53 -2.63 -2.81 5.25
C GLU A 53 -2.71 -1.38 5.80
N LEU A 54 -3.82 -0.68 5.58
CA LEU A 54 -4.00 0.67 6.13
C LEU A 54 -4.11 0.66 7.66
N ALA A 55 -4.74 -0.37 8.23
CA ALA A 55 -4.79 -0.56 9.68
C ALA A 55 -3.39 -0.82 10.26
N ASN A 56 -2.62 -1.72 9.64
CA ASN A 56 -1.23 -2.00 10.04
C ASN A 56 -0.34 -0.75 9.94
N ALA A 57 -0.46 0.00 8.83
CA ALA A 57 0.28 1.24 8.63
C ALA A 57 -0.03 2.29 9.72
N SER A 58 -1.30 2.36 10.16
CA SER A 58 -1.73 3.26 11.24
C SER A 58 -1.15 2.85 12.60
N LEU A 59 -1.01 1.55 12.85
CA LEU A 59 -0.40 1.03 14.08
C LEU A 59 1.11 1.32 14.13
N VAL A 60 1.80 1.17 13.00
CA VAL A 60 3.23 1.52 12.88
C VAL A 60 3.45 3.02 13.06
N ALA A 61 2.57 3.87 12.49
CA ALA A 61 2.65 5.31 12.67
C ALA A 61 2.34 5.78 14.11
N ALA A 62 1.62 4.96 14.89
CA ALA A 62 1.27 5.23 16.28
C ALA A 62 2.30 4.70 17.29
N ALA A 63 3.30 3.92 16.85
CA ALA A 63 4.36 3.45 17.73
C ALA A 63 5.30 4.62 18.11
N PRO A 64 5.60 4.83 19.42
CA PRO A 64 6.58 5.83 19.80
C PRO A 64 7.93 5.47 19.17
N SER A 65 8.52 6.43 18.45
CA SER A 65 9.87 6.29 17.90
C SER A 65 10.88 6.22 19.04
N SER A 66 11.11 5.01 19.55
CA SER A 66 12.06 4.75 20.62
C SER A 66 13.48 4.70 20.06
N SER A 67 14.18 5.82 20.14
CA SER A 67 15.64 5.86 20.04
C SER A 67 16.27 5.41 21.37
N ALA A 68 16.63 4.13 21.52
CA ALA A 68 17.64 3.65 22.48
C ALA A 68 18.10 2.20 22.19
N PRO A 69 19.37 1.83 22.50
CA PRO A 69 20.03 0.63 21.98
C PRO A 69 19.63 -0.68 22.68
N ALA A 70 19.81 -1.77 21.92
CA ALA A 70 19.48 -3.15 22.24
C ALA A 70 20.18 -3.73 23.48
N GLU A 71 19.44 -4.55 24.26
CA GLU A 71 19.98 -5.76 24.91
C GLU A 71 18.86 -6.78 25.25
N ALA A 72 18.92 -7.92 24.53
CA ALA A 72 18.56 -9.31 24.84
C ALA A 72 17.33 -9.69 25.73
N LYS A 73 16.37 -10.44 25.15
CA LYS A 73 16.16 -11.89 25.44
C LYS A 73 15.10 -12.57 24.53
N LYS A 74 15.39 -13.84 24.20
CA LYS A 74 14.60 -14.95 23.60
C LYS A 74 13.06 -14.90 23.83
N GLU A 75 12.19 -15.44 22.98
CA GLU A 75 12.17 -16.80 22.40
C GLU A 75 11.07 -16.95 21.32
N GLU A 76 11.21 -17.99 20.48
CA GLU A 76 10.23 -18.61 19.56
C GLU A 76 9.77 -17.90 18.27
N ALA A 77 10.38 -18.33 17.15
CA ALA A 77 9.73 -18.43 15.84
C ALA A 77 8.98 -19.80 15.79
N PRO A 78 7.91 -19.97 14.98
CA PRO A 78 8.12 -19.98 13.53
C PRO A 78 7.00 -19.39 12.67
N LYS A 79 7.40 -19.03 11.44
CA LYS A 79 6.64 -19.02 10.17
C LYS A 79 6.22 -17.65 9.61
N GLU A 80 7.20 -16.78 9.42
CA GLU A 80 7.15 -15.71 8.40
C GLU A 80 7.90 -16.19 7.15
N GLU A 81 7.18 -16.56 6.10
CA GLU A 81 7.80 -16.79 4.77
C GLU A 81 6.92 -16.26 3.62
N LYS A 82 5.97 -15.37 3.91
CA LYS A 82 5.12 -14.75 2.88
C LYS A 82 4.99 -13.22 2.95
N HIS A 83 5.61 -12.58 3.93
CA HIS A 83 5.43 -11.14 4.17
C HIS A 83 6.48 -10.27 3.47
N GLU A 84 7.69 -10.79 3.20
CA GLU A 84 8.75 -10.03 2.51
C GLU A 84 8.37 -9.61 1.08
N ALA A 85 7.70 -10.49 0.32
CA ALA A 85 7.34 -10.17 -1.06
C ALA A 85 6.28 -9.04 -1.18
N ALA A 86 5.39 -8.91 -0.20
CA ALA A 86 4.39 -7.84 -0.17
C ALA A 86 4.98 -6.51 0.30
N ALA A 87 5.90 -6.56 1.28
CA ALA A 87 6.60 -5.40 1.81
C ALA A 87 7.54 -4.76 0.77
N GLU A 88 8.21 -5.56 -0.06
CA GLU A 88 9.06 -5.03 -1.15
C GLU A 88 8.25 -4.30 -2.23
N GLY A 89 7.07 -4.82 -2.60
CA GLY A 89 6.19 -4.18 -3.58
C GLY A 89 5.64 -2.83 -3.12
N LEU A 90 5.35 -2.69 -1.82
CA LEU A 90 4.92 -1.44 -1.20
C LEU A 90 6.10 -0.46 -1.02
N SER A 91 7.28 -0.94 -0.63
CA SER A 91 8.48 -0.09 -0.50
C SER A 91 8.85 0.60 -1.82
N ALA A 92 8.77 -0.13 -2.94
CA ALA A 92 8.97 0.44 -4.27
C ALA A 92 7.91 1.49 -4.68
N LEU A 93 6.76 1.51 -4.00
CA LEU A 93 5.68 2.47 -4.25
C LEU A 93 5.86 3.79 -3.45
N PHE A 94 6.62 3.76 -2.36
CA PHE A 94 6.82 4.90 -1.45
C PHE A 94 8.26 5.45 -1.41
N GLY A 95 9.20 4.81 -2.11
CA GLY A 95 10.58 5.29 -2.32
C GLY A 95 10.72 6.36 -3.40
#